data_AF-A0A1S8FNI7-F1
#
_entry.id   AF-A0A1S8FNI7-F1
#
_cell.length_a   1.000
_cell.length_b   1.000
_cell.length_c   1.000
_cell.angle_alpha   90.00
_cell.angle_beta   90.00
_cell.angle_gamma   90.00
#
_symmetry.space_group_name_H-M   'P 1'
#
loop_
_entity.id
_entity.type
_entity.pdbx_description
1 polymer ?
#
loop_
_entity_poly.entity_id
_entity_poly.type
_entity_poly.pdbx_seq_one_letter_code
_entity_poly.pdbx_strand_id
1 'polypeptide(L)'
;MAFDIDIGFATLAGRKDVNEDFCAAMLPEPGQEGMGSIVAIADGVSTGGMGKEAAQTTVTSLVRDYYSTPATWDTTVALDRIIGAQNAWLAGLNRRRHPALGLTTLTALVLRGQSYALAHVGDTRAYLLREGRMTLLTTDHVMDHPDLRHQLLRCVGAEDRLVMDYTQGDLQVGDVFVLLSDGVHNVMSDKKLQALASADAQPNTDGQAQRVSRQMVDAAIAAGTPDNATALVVRVLGLLDATLEDENRRALALPVPGKLRVGDSLDGLTVTAPVADNGVNVLYQVRWNVPATDAGTDPAAQASSGRLYALKTLHPARAHDPQERAMLAHEAWLARRMGSSRVAGHLVHLHDRLPGGGEPGAFYLLYDWHAGETLQQMLDRKHRFSLPQVLALAAQAVTALGLLHRQHVIHRDIKPANLHQGEDGVLRVLDLGVALTGREPEAMRKLHAGTPSYINPEQWGFSARAAAAGKDGPEELPDAQSDLFALGVTLYQLLTGKLPYGEVLPYQAGRYYRDPTPPSRHNPEVPIWLDHVVLKAVSRDKRQRFETAEEFSLAIERGASRSLSALPATPLIQRDPVALWKIALALSMLFNGLLVYWLLFLPR
;
A
#
# COMPACT_ATOMS: atom_id res chain seq x y z
N MET A 1 -2.41 13.53 5.14
CA MET A 1 -2.32 13.80 6.59
C MET A 1 -0.86 13.83 6.93
N ALA A 2 -0.40 14.74 7.80
CA ALA A 2 1.00 14.82 8.18
C ALA A 2 1.30 13.82 9.30
N PHE A 3 2.57 13.43 9.41
CA PHE A 3 3.13 12.76 10.59
C PHE A 3 2.78 13.60 11.84
N ASP A 4 2.15 13.01 12.86
CA ASP A 4 1.84 13.73 14.11
C ASP A 4 2.88 13.36 15.16
N ILE A 5 3.78 14.30 15.46
CA ILE A 5 4.90 14.11 16.38
C ILE A 5 5.09 15.33 17.28
N ASP A 6 5.42 15.06 18.53
CA ASP A 6 5.82 16.07 19.53
C ASP A 6 7.34 15.99 19.72
N ILE A 7 8.04 17.08 19.41
CA ILE A 7 9.50 17.17 19.50
C ILE A 7 9.86 18.22 20.55
N GLY A 8 10.79 17.87 21.43
CA GLY A 8 11.39 18.80 22.38
C GLY A 8 12.89 18.60 22.49
N PHE A 9 13.59 19.65 22.88
CA PHE A 9 15.02 19.57 23.15
C PHE A 9 15.45 20.59 24.21
N ALA A 10 16.48 20.27 24.96
CA ALA A 10 17.13 21.18 25.90
C ALA A 10 18.64 20.96 25.82
N THR A 11 19.40 22.05 25.88
CA THR A 11 20.86 22.04 25.83
C THR A 11 21.40 23.13 26.76
N LEU A 12 22.34 22.76 27.64
CA LEU A 12 22.97 23.67 28.60
C LEU A 12 24.48 23.41 28.66
N ALA A 13 25.27 24.48 28.83
CA ALA A 13 26.72 24.39 28.93
C ALA A 13 27.21 23.64 30.19
N GLY A 14 26.34 23.48 31.20
CA GLY A 14 26.71 22.86 32.47
C GLY A 14 27.69 23.70 33.26
N ARG A 15 28.84 23.11 33.62
CA ARG A 15 29.94 23.80 34.32
C ARG A 15 30.95 24.46 33.39
N LYS A 16 30.85 24.23 32.07
CA LYS A 16 31.71 24.85 31.06
C LYS A 16 31.18 26.24 30.70
N ASP A 17 32.08 27.13 30.24
CA ASP A 17 31.72 28.49 29.79
C ASP A 17 31.03 28.49 28.42
N VAL A 18 31.29 27.47 27.60
CA VAL A 18 30.77 27.31 26.25
C VAL A 18 30.02 25.99 26.15
N ASN A 19 28.87 26.04 25.46
CA ASN A 19 28.14 24.85 25.05
C ASN A 19 28.59 24.44 23.65
N GLU A 20 29.25 23.29 23.55
CA GLU A 20 29.75 22.70 22.31
C GLU A 20 28.78 21.65 21.75
N ASP A 21 27.78 21.24 22.53
CA ASP A 21 26.66 20.43 22.04
C ASP A 21 25.78 21.24 21.08
N PHE A 22 25.20 20.52 20.10
CA PHE A 22 24.17 21.06 19.25
C PHE A 22 23.13 20.01 18.87
N CYS A 23 21.86 20.41 18.83
CA CYS A 23 20.78 19.57 18.35
C CYS A 23 19.80 20.37 17.50
N ALA A 24 19.18 19.71 16.52
CA ALA A 24 18.17 20.31 15.68
C ALA A 24 17.12 19.29 15.26
N ALA A 25 15.95 19.81 14.91
CA ALA A 25 14.85 19.07 14.32
C ALA A 25 14.33 19.85 13.11
N MET A 26 13.95 19.14 12.06
CA MET A 26 13.32 19.75 10.90
C MET A 26 12.14 18.88 10.44
N LEU A 27 10.97 19.51 10.37
CA LEU A 27 9.73 18.93 9.89
C LEU A 27 9.60 19.16 8.38
N PRO A 28 8.88 18.28 7.65
CA PRO A 28 8.70 18.43 6.21
C PRO A 28 7.88 19.68 5.88
N GLU A 29 8.29 20.40 4.83
CA GLU A 29 7.47 21.45 4.24
C GLU A 29 6.26 20.84 3.48
N PRO A 30 5.18 21.61 3.23
CA PRO A 30 4.06 21.15 2.43
C PRO A 30 4.51 20.63 1.05
N GLY A 31 4.12 19.39 0.71
CA GLY A 31 4.56 18.69 -0.51
C GLY A 31 5.79 17.79 -0.32
N GLN A 32 6.46 17.82 0.84
CA GLN A 32 7.56 16.92 1.21
C GLN A 32 7.18 15.93 2.31
N GLU A 33 5.89 15.75 2.61
CA GLU A 33 5.43 14.93 3.75
C GLU A 33 5.91 13.48 3.67
N GLY A 34 6.08 12.94 2.46
CA GLY A 34 6.60 11.59 2.22
C GLY A 34 8.08 11.39 2.57
N MET A 35 8.84 12.46 2.77
CA MET A 35 10.24 12.40 3.22
C MET A 35 10.34 12.16 4.74
N GLY A 36 9.26 12.38 5.49
CA GLY A 36 9.25 12.22 6.93
C GLY A 36 9.89 13.40 7.67
N SER A 37 10.22 13.21 8.94
CA SER A 37 10.87 14.21 9.81
C SER A 37 12.26 13.75 10.22
N ILE A 38 13.19 14.69 10.40
CA ILE A 38 14.57 14.40 10.81
C ILE A 38 14.93 15.18 12.08
N VAL A 39 15.59 14.50 13.01
CA VAL A 39 16.21 15.10 14.20
C VAL A 39 17.65 14.63 14.34
N ALA A 40 18.52 15.47 14.89
CA ALA A 40 19.91 15.10 15.13
C ALA A 40 20.47 15.80 16.38
N ILE A 41 21.42 15.12 17.04
CA ILE A 41 22.24 15.61 18.13
C ILE A 41 23.71 15.38 17.78
N ALA A 42 24.56 16.30 18.20
CA ALA A 42 26.01 16.22 18.06
C ALA A 42 26.67 16.85 19.29
N ASP A 43 27.76 16.25 19.74
CA ASP A 43 28.64 16.75 20.78
C ASP A 43 30.02 17.03 20.16
N GLY A 44 30.47 18.28 20.33
CA GLY A 44 31.71 18.79 19.78
C GLY A 44 32.91 18.55 20.68
N VAL A 45 34.01 18.02 20.11
CA VAL A 45 35.21 17.72 20.89
C VAL A 45 36.05 18.98 21.14
N SER A 46 36.27 19.32 22.41
CA SER A 46 36.92 20.56 22.84
C SER A 46 38.41 20.69 22.45
N THR A 47 39.12 19.59 22.16
CA THR A 47 40.60 19.59 21.98
C THR A 47 41.11 20.49 20.86
N GLY A 48 40.25 20.83 19.88
CA GLY A 48 40.60 21.63 18.71
C GLY A 48 40.17 23.10 18.75
N GLY A 49 39.35 23.48 19.73
CA GLY A 49 38.80 24.83 19.88
C GLY A 49 37.67 25.21 18.91
N MET A 50 37.28 24.33 17.97
CA MET A 50 36.12 24.51 17.07
C MET A 50 35.09 23.37 17.20
N GLY A 51 34.97 22.75 18.37
CA GLY A 51 34.03 21.65 18.62
C GLY A 51 32.58 22.09 18.38
N LYS A 52 32.21 23.25 18.92
CA LYS A 52 30.90 23.88 18.71
C LYS A 52 30.56 24.09 17.23
N GLU A 53 31.47 24.67 16.46
CA GLU A 53 31.25 24.94 15.04
C GLU A 53 31.12 23.64 14.24
N ALA A 54 31.90 22.60 14.60
CA ALA A 54 31.81 21.28 13.99
C ALA A 54 30.45 20.63 14.25
N ALA A 55 29.98 20.62 15.50
CA ALA A 55 28.67 20.08 15.87
C ALA A 55 27.53 20.84 15.18
N GLN A 56 27.56 22.18 15.26
CA GLN A 56 26.52 23.03 14.67
C GLN A 56 26.44 22.88 13.14
N THR A 57 27.59 22.89 12.45
CA THR A 57 27.62 22.78 10.98
C THR A 57 27.16 21.39 10.53
N THR A 58 27.63 20.34 11.21
CA THR A 58 27.27 18.96 10.87
C THR A 58 25.76 18.73 10.99
N VAL A 59 25.17 19.12 12.13
CA VAL A 59 23.73 18.95 12.38
C VAL A 59 22.90 19.84 11.45
N THR A 60 23.27 21.11 11.29
CA THR A 60 22.49 22.06 10.48
C THR A 60 22.47 21.66 9.01
N SER A 61 23.62 21.28 8.45
CA SER A 61 23.69 20.80 7.06
C SER A 61 22.90 19.50 6.89
N LEU A 62 23.01 18.56 7.84
CA LEU A 62 22.30 17.29 7.75
C LEU A 62 20.78 17.46 7.69
N VAL A 63 20.20 18.20 8.65
CA VAL A 63 18.74 18.34 8.73
C VAL A 63 18.16 19.11 7.54
N ARG A 64 18.93 20.05 6.96
CA ARG A 64 18.51 20.84 5.80
C ARG A 64 18.67 20.08 4.48
N ASP A 65 19.83 19.46 4.28
CA ASP A 65 20.16 18.80 3.00
C ASP A 65 19.35 17.51 2.82
N TYR A 66 18.84 16.90 3.90
CA TYR A 66 17.98 15.72 3.86
C TYR A 66 16.80 15.88 2.89
N TYR A 67 16.09 17.02 2.96
CA TYR A 67 14.93 17.30 2.10
C TYR A 67 15.29 17.63 0.65
N SER A 68 16.58 17.85 0.36
CA SER A 68 17.09 18.06 -1.00
C SER A 68 17.50 16.75 -1.69
N THR A 69 17.41 15.61 -0.99
CA THR A 69 17.73 14.30 -1.57
C THR A 69 16.59 13.77 -2.44
N PRO A 70 16.87 12.91 -3.44
CA PRO A 70 15.83 12.28 -4.24
C PRO A 70 14.88 11.45 -3.37
N ALA A 71 13.56 11.66 -3.53
CA ALA A 71 12.53 10.95 -2.75
C ALA A 71 12.54 9.42 -2.93
N THR A 72 13.15 8.91 -4.00
CA THR A 72 13.30 7.48 -4.31
C THR A 72 14.46 6.81 -3.58
N TRP A 73 15.29 7.56 -2.86
CA TRP A 73 16.39 6.98 -2.08
C TRP A 73 15.88 6.38 -0.78
N ASP A 74 16.46 5.23 -0.40
CA ASP A 74 16.34 4.72 0.96
C ASP A 74 16.95 5.73 1.93
N THR A 75 16.33 5.87 3.09
CA THR A 75 16.72 6.87 4.09
C THR A 75 18.16 6.68 4.56
N THR A 76 18.64 5.43 4.71
CA THR A 76 20.04 5.20 5.13
C THR A 76 21.03 5.62 4.07
N VAL A 77 20.70 5.42 2.79
CA VAL A 77 21.50 5.89 1.66
C VAL A 77 21.55 7.41 1.59
N ALA A 78 20.42 8.09 1.82
CA ALA A 78 20.38 9.54 1.89
C ALA A 78 21.28 10.08 3.02
N LEU A 79 21.16 9.51 4.23
CA LEU A 79 21.98 9.87 5.38
C LEU A 79 23.48 9.62 5.12
N ASP A 80 23.86 8.45 4.60
CA ASP A 80 25.26 8.11 4.27
C ASP A 80 25.89 9.13 3.32
N ARG A 81 25.17 9.53 2.27
CA ARG A 81 25.65 10.50 1.28
C ARG A 81 25.86 11.89 1.86
N ILE A 82 24.90 12.39 2.65
CA ILE A 82 24.99 13.72 3.26
C ILE A 82 26.09 13.74 4.32
N ILE A 83 26.09 12.77 5.24
CA ILE A 83 27.05 12.70 6.34
C ILE A 83 28.46 12.48 5.79
N GLY A 84 28.62 11.63 4.77
CA GLY A 84 29.91 11.42 4.10
C GLY A 84 30.47 12.71 3.48
N ALA A 85 29.62 13.54 2.87
CA ALA A 85 30.03 14.83 2.32
C ALA A 85 30.48 15.81 3.42
N GLN A 86 29.74 15.89 4.54
CA GLN A 86 30.11 16.73 5.69
C GLN A 86 31.42 16.24 6.33
N ASN A 87 31.60 14.93 6.48
CA ASN A 87 32.84 14.35 6.98
C ASN A 87 34.03 14.70 6.10
N ALA A 88 33.90 14.54 4.77
CA ALA A 88 34.99 14.83 3.84
C ALA A 88 35.43 16.30 3.92
N TRP A 89 34.48 17.22 4.13
CA TRP A 89 34.78 18.64 4.32
C TRP A 89 35.53 18.90 5.64
N LEU A 90 35.03 18.37 6.78
CA LEU A 90 35.68 18.52 8.09
C LEU A 90 37.06 17.83 8.15
N ALA A 91 37.17 16.61 7.64
CA ALA A 91 38.43 15.87 7.57
C ALA A 91 39.46 16.61 6.68
N GLY A 92 39.01 17.21 5.58
CA GLY A 92 39.84 18.08 4.74
C GLY A 92 40.40 19.29 5.49
N LEU A 93 39.58 19.92 6.35
CA LEU A 93 40.01 21.03 7.21
C LEU A 93 41.03 20.58 8.28
N ASN A 94 40.82 19.39 8.85
CA ASN A 94 41.66 18.81 9.90
C ASN A 94 43.00 18.25 9.38
N ARG A 95 43.09 17.86 8.10
CA ARG A 95 44.24 17.15 7.49
C ARG A 95 45.62 17.78 7.74
N ARG A 96 45.70 19.09 7.95
CA ARG A 96 46.96 19.82 8.15
C ARG A 96 47.11 20.47 9.53
N ARG A 97 46.22 20.16 10.48
CA ARG A 97 46.23 20.77 11.82
C ARG A 97 46.32 19.68 12.89
N HIS A 98 47.26 19.85 13.82
CA HIS A 98 47.45 18.97 14.97
C HIS A 98 47.53 19.82 16.24
N PRO A 99 46.57 19.69 17.19
CA PRO A 99 45.40 18.81 17.14
C PRO A 99 44.40 19.19 16.02
N ALA A 100 43.50 18.26 15.67
CA ALA A 100 42.39 18.53 14.76
C ALA A 100 41.55 19.71 15.29
N LEU A 101 41.01 20.55 14.41
CA LEU A 101 40.31 21.78 14.81
C LEU A 101 38.91 21.54 15.33
N GLY A 102 38.18 20.69 14.61
CA GLY A 102 36.76 20.45 14.85
C GLY A 102 36.46 19.00 14.60
N LEU A 103 36.10 18.29 15.67
CA LEU A 103 35.61 16.92 15.64
C LEU A 103 34.26 16.93 16.35
N THR A 104 33.36 16.06 15.92
CA THR A 104 32.04 15.96 16.54
C THR A 104 31.48 14.56 16.47
N THR A 105 30.71 14.18 17.47
CA THR A 105 29.82 13.03 17.39
C THR A 105 28.60 13.40 16.54
N LEU A 106 27.82 12.39 16.12
CA LEU A 106 26.57 12.60 15.42
C LEU A 106 25.64 11.41 15.65
N THR A 107 24.46 11.68 16.18
CA THR A 107 23.34 10.75 16.19
C THR A 107 22.14 11.41 15.52
N ALA A 108 21.67 10.82 14.43
CA ALA A 108 20.56 11.32 13.64
C ALA A 108 19.44 10.28 13.55
N LEU A 109 18.21 10.72 13.72
CA LEU A 109 17.00 9.90 13.64
C LEU A 109 16.07 10.50 12.59
N VAL A 110 15.67 9.68 11.64
CA VAL A 110 14.66 10.01 10.63
C VAL A 110 13.43 9.13 10.88
N LEU A 111 12.27 9.77 10.95
CA LEU A 111 10.97 9.13 11.05
C LEU A 111 10.25 9.29 9.71
N ARG A 112 9.99 8.21 8.99
CA ARG A 112 9.42 8.24 7.63
C ARG A 112 8.40 7.12 7.45
N GLY A 113 7.18 7.46 7.03
CA GLY A 113 6.10 6.47 6.86
C GLY A 113 5.73 5.78 8.18
N GLN A 114 5.97 4.47 8.24
CA GLN A 114 5.83 3.68 9.47
C GLN A 114 7.15 3.09 9.94
N SER A 115 8.28 3.68 9.54
CA SER A 115 9.59 3.23 9.97
C SER A 115 10.45 4.38 10.48
N TYR A 116 11.48 4.01 11.24
CA TYR A 116 12.56 4.92 11.60
C TYR A 116 13.90 4.40 11.07
N ALA A 117 14.79 5.32 10.77
CA ALA A 117 16.20 5.05 10.48
C ALA A 117 17.06 5.92 11.38
N LEU A 118 18.03 5.31 12.04
CA LEU A 118 18.96 5.95 12.93
C LEU A 118 20.38 5.77 12.38
N ALA A 119 21.13 6.86 12.28
CA ALA A 119 22.53 6.87 11.90
C ALA A 119 23.36 7.41 13.08
N HIS A 120 24.41 6.69 13.46
CA HIS A 120 25.18 7.00 14.66
C HIS A 120 26.70 6.90 14.45
N VAL A 121 27.42 7.88 15.00
CA VAL A 121 28.85 7.82 15.26
C VAL A 121 29.22 8.63 16.51
N GLY A 122 30.02 8.02 17.37
CA GLY A 122 30.59 8.67 18.55
C GLY A 122 30.02 8.04 19.81
N ASP A 123 29.77 8.83 20.84
CA ASP A 123 29.24 8.36 22.13
C ASP A 123 27.91 9.02 22.52
N THR A 124 27.31 9.85 21.66
CA THR A 124 25.91 10.28 21.85
C THR A 124 24.98 9.08 21.76
N ARG A 125 24.05 8.93 22.70
CA ARG A 125 23.19 7.74 22.79
C ARG A 125 21.77 8.00 22.35
N ALA A 126 21.16 7.03 21.68
CA ALA A 126 19.72 7.03 21.40
C ALA A 126 19.01 5.85 22.03
N TYR A 127 17.86 6.11 22.62
CA TYR A 127 17.01 5.12 23.28
C TYR A 127 15.60 5.14 22.67
N LEU A 128 14.97 3.97 22.63
CA LEU A 128 13.55 3.81 22.32
C LEU A 128 12.82 3.33 23.57
N LEU A 129 11.81 4.09 24.01
CA LEU A 129 10.83 3.66 25.00
C LEU A 129 9.56 3.22 24.28
N ARG A 130 9.24 1.93 24.40
CA ARG A 130 8.03 1.30 23.85
C ARG A 130 7.39 0.42 24.91
N GLU A 131 6.09 0.56 25.11
CA GLU A 131 5.30 -0.25 26.08
C GLU A 131 5.94 -0.29 27.49
N GLY A 132 6.50 0.84 27.92
CA GLY A 132 7.16 0.97 29.22
C GLY A 132 8.53 0.33 29.31
N ARG A 133 9.11 -0.20 28.22
CA ARG A 133 10.48 -0.73 28.16
C ARG A 133 11.41 0.20 27.38
N MET A 134 12.52 0.60 28.00
CA MET A 134 13.56 1.42 27.37
C MET A 134 14.66 0.53 26.79
N THR A 135 14.99 0.72 25.52
CA THR A 135 16.01 -0.05 24.78
C THR A 135 17.03 0.91 24.17
N LEU A 136 18.32 0.67 24.41
CA LEU A 136 19.40 1.42 23.77
C LEU A 136 19.55 0.99 22.30
N LEU A 137 19.58 1.95 21.38
CA LEU A 137 19.67 1.73 19.94
C LEU A 137 21.09 1.94 19.37
N THR A 138 21.96 2.62 20.11
CA THR A 138 23.33 2.97 19.67
C THR A 138 24.38 2.15 20.40
N THR A 139 25.57 2.06 19.83
CA THR A 139 26.76 1.48 20.47
C THR A 139 27.87 2.51 20.48
N ASP A 140 28.40 2.85 21.66
CA ASP A 140 29.40 3.90 21.78
C ASP A 140 30.71 3.54 21.06
N HIS A 141 31.27 4.50 20.33
CA HIS A 141 32.53 4.36 19.60
C HIS A 141 33.71 4.95 20.39
N VAL A 142 33.94 4.43 21.59
CA VAL A 142 35.02 4.87 22.50
C VAL A 142 36.03 3.76 22.77
N MET A 143 37.23 4.12 23.23
CA MET A 143 38.26 3.16 23.63
C MET A 143 37.81 2.32 24.83
N ASP A 144 37.86 0.99 24.69
CA ASP A 144 37.52 0.04 25.77
C ASP A 144 38.69 -0.14 26.76
N HIS A 145 39.05 0.95 27.43
CA HIS A 145 40.02 0.94 28.54
C HIS A 145 39.53 1.90 29.64
N PRO A 146 39.52 1.50 30.93
CA PRO A 146 38.94 2.30 32.03
C PRO A 146 39.42 3.75 32.08
N ASP A 147 40.71 3.99 31.78
CA ASP A 147 41.33 5.32 31.80
C ASP A 147 41.18 6.12 30.49
N LEU A 148 40.67 5.52 29.42
CA LEU A 148 40.59 6.13 28.08
C LEU A 148 39.16 6.16 27.51
N ARG A 149 38.13 5.87 28.31
CA ARG A 149 36.73 5.86 27.84
C ARG A 149 36.22 7.19 27.27
N HIS A 150 36.92 8.28 27.53
CA HIS A 150 36.65 9.61 26.98
C HIS A 150 37.28 9.84 25.59
N GLN A 151 38.00 8.86 25.02
CA GLN A 151 38.61 8.96 23.70
C GLN A 151 37.73 8.28 22.65
N LEU A 152 37.25 9.07 21.70
CA LEU A 152 36.47 8.61 20.56
C LEU A 152 37.35 7.85 19.55
N LEU A 153 36.95 6.62 19.24
CA LEU A 153 37.50 5.80 18.16
C LEU A 153 36.98 6.24 16.79
N ARG A 154 35.72 6.66 16.72
CA ARG A 154 35.07 7.12 15.49
C ARG A 154 34.29 8.39 15.78
N CYS A 155 34.53 9.43 14.99
CA CYS A 155 33.75 10.67 15.01
C CYS A 155 33.86 11.38 13.66
N VAL A 156 32.96 12.34 13.42
CA VAL A 156 32.95 13.11 12.19
C VAL A 156 34.16 14.04 12.17
N GLY A 157 34.90 14.03 11.05
CA GLY A 157 36.08 14.85 10.82
C GLY A 157 37.40 14.21 11.25
N ALA A 158 37.40 13.01 11.82
CA ALA A 158 38.61 12.31 12.26
C ALA A 158 39.37 11.63 11.11
N GLU A 159 38.64 10.98 10.21
CA GLU A 159 39.21 10.20 9.10
C GLU A 159 38.61 10.61 7.75
N ASP A 160 39.34 10.35 6.66
CA ASP A 160 38.89 10.66 5.30
C ASP A 160 37.63 9.88 4.90
N ARG A 161 37.45 8.66 5.44
CA ARG A 161 36.28 7.81 5.21
C ARG A 161 35.64 7.46 6.54
N LEU A 162 34.44 7.97 6.75
CA LEU A 162 33.63 7.68 7.94
C LEU A 162 32.87 6.36 7.77
N VAL A 163 32.87 5.54 8.83
CA VAL A 163 32.03 4.34 8.93
C VAL A 163 30.93 4.61 9.95
N MET A 164 29.70 4.78 9.46
CA MET A 164 28.49 5.03 10.25
C MET A 164 27.80 3.72 10.63
N ASP A 165 27.24 3.69 11.83
CA ASP A 165 26.37 2.61 12.27
C ASP A 165 24.92 2.99 11.97
N TYR A 166 24.15 2.05 11.40
CA TYR A 166 22.75 2.25 11.04
C TYR A 166 21.84 1.27 11.76
N THR A 167 20.77 1.78 12.34
CA THR A 167 19.69 0.98 12.95
C THR A 167 18.36 1.38 12.32
N GLN A 168 17.57 0.40 11.90
CA GLN A 168 16.23 0.63 11.35
C GLN A 168 15.20 -0.21 12.11
N GLY A 169 13.96 0.27 12.16
CA GLY A 169 12.86 -0.47 12.76
C GLY A 169 11.50 0.14 12.43
N ASP A 170 10.46 -0.56 12.83
CA ASP A 170 9.08 -0.11 12.65
C ASP A 170 8.70 0.90 13.73
N LEU A 171 7.88 1.87 13.35
CA LEU A 171 7.39 2.94 14.19
C LEU A 171 5.99 2.62 14.70
N GLN A 172 5.72 2.88 15.98
CA GLN A 172 4.42 2.69 16.61
C GLN A 172 3.93 4.00 17.23
N VAL A 173 2.61 4.21 17.20
CA VAL A 173 1.99 5.29 17.96
C VAL A 173 2.27 5.07 19.45
N GLY A 174 2.76 6.11 20.12
CA GLY A 174 3.20 6.06 21.51
C GLY A 174 4.70 5.81 21.70
N ASP A 175 5.45 5.51 20.64
CA ASP A 175 6.91 5.41 20.72
C ASP A 175 7.52 6.75 21.18
N VAL A 176 8.52 6.65 22.06
CA VAL A 176 9.30 7.80 22.51
C VAL A 176 10.79 7.54 22.26
N PHE A 177 11.39 8.35 21.39
CA PHE A 177 12.83 8.36 21.15
C PHE A 177 13.49 9.42 22.01
N VAL A 178 14.60 9.05 22.65
CA VAL A 178 15.37 9.91 23.55
C VAL A 178 16.83 9.88 23.09
N LEU A 179 17.34 11.03 22.62
CA LEU A 179 18.72 11.23 22.16
C LEU A 179 19.46 12.08 23.19
N LEU A 180 20.60 11.60 23.68
CA LEU A 180 21.35 12.18 24.80
C LEU A 180 22.83 12.37 24.47
N SER A 181 23.39 13.47 24.96
CA SER A 181 24.83 13.70 25.12
C SER A 181 25.38 12.94 26.34
N ASP A 182 26.70 12.80 26.38
CA ASP A 182 27.43 12.12 27.44
C ASP A 182 27.28 12.83 28.80
N GLY A 183 27.17 14.16 28.80
CA GLY A 183 26.91 14.95 30.00
C GLY A 183 25.54 14.71 30.63
N VAL A 184 24.62 14.04 29.93
CA VAL A 184 23.37 13.51 30.52
C VAL A 184 23.50 12.04 30.87
N HIS A 185 23.85 11.17 29.91
CA HIS A 185 23.78 9.72 30.14
C HIS A 185 24.90 9.18 31.05
N ASN A 186 26.01 9.89 31.25
CA ASN A 186 27.08 9.46 32.16
C ASN A 186 26.72 9.64 33.64
N VAL A 187 25.83 10.59 33.96
CA VAL A 187 25.41 10.90 35.35
C VAL A 187 24.02 10.37 35.69
N MET A 188 23.31 9.79 34.72
CA MET A 188 21.95 9.28 34.88
C MET A 188 21.87 7.78 34.65
N SER A 189 21.29 7.05 35.61
CA SER A 189 20.98 5.63 35.43
C SER A 189 19.82 5.41 34.46
N ASP A 190 19.84 4.32 33.69
CA ASP A 190 18.76 3.92 32.77
C ASP A 190 17.37 3.92 33.43
N LYS A 191 17.27 3.45 34.69
CA LYS A 191 16.01 3.46 35.45
C LYS A 191 15.44 4.87 35.62
N LYS A 192 16.30 5.86 35.86
CA LYS A 192 15.92 7.27 36.03
C LYS A 192 15.56 7.90 34.70
N LEU A 193 16.29 7.59 33.63
CA LEU A 193 15.96 8.01 32.26
C LEU A 193 14.60 7.47 31.82
N GLN A 194 14.37 6.18 32.03
CA GLN A 194 13.08 5.52 31.74
C GLN A 194 11.95 6.15 32.56
N ALA A 195 12.17 6.41 33.86
CA ALA A 195 11.16 7.06 34.70
C ALA A 195 10.80 8.46 34.17
N LEU A 196 11.78 9.28 33.78
CA LEU A 196 11.52 10.61 33.22
C LEU A 196 10.85 10.57 31.85
N ALA A 197 11.28 9.66 30.97
CA ALA A 197 10.66 9.46 29.66
C ALA A 197 9.21 8.94 29.76
N SER A 198 8.90 8.22 30.84
CA SER A 198 7.55 7.68 31.13
C SER A 198 6.69 8.62 31.99
N ALA A 199 7.30 9.58 32.69
CA ALA A 199 6.66 10.51 33.61
C ALA A 199 5.95 11.63 32.85
N ASP A 200 4.84 11.26 32.22
CA ASP A 200 3.69 12.11 31.82
C ASP A 200 2.88 11.33 30.76
N ALA A 201 2.61 10.04 30.94
CA ALA A 201 1.84 9.24 29.97
C ALA A 201 0.34 9.63 29.88
N GLN A 202 -0.02 10.89 30.14
CA GLN A 202 -1.33 11.43 29.81
C GLN A 202 -1.43 11.65 28.29
N PRO A 203 -2.56 11.29 27.67
CA PRO A 203 -2.72 11.44 26.23
C PRO A 203 -2.81 12.91 25.84
N ASN A 204 -2.05 13.29 24.81
CA ASN A 204 -2.29 14.43 23.93
C ASN A 204 -2.27 15.83 24.58
N THR A 205 -1.14 16.23 25.16
CA THR A 205 -0.85 17.67 25.35
C THR A 205 0.43 18.08 24.64
N ASP A 206 0.31 19.10 23.79
CA ASP A 206 1.44 19.72 23.09
C ASP A 206 2.54 20.16 24.08
N GLY A 207 3.80 19.98 23.69
CA GLY A 207 4.96 20.44 24.43
C GLY A 207 5.38 19.54 25.59
N GLN A 208 4.93 18.29 25.63
CA GLN A 208 5.38 17.33 26.64
C GLN A 208 6.82 16.89 26.39
N ALA A 209 7.19 16.60 25.14
CA ALA A 209 8.57 16.26 24.77
C ALA A 209 9.56 17.36 25.23
N GLN A 210 9.14 18.62 25.15
CA GLN A 210 9.94 19.76 25.62
C GLN A 210 10.12 19.77 27.14
N ARG A 211 9.09 19.42 27.91
CA ARG A 211 9.19 19.32 29.38
C ARG A 211 10.13 18.18 29.79
N VAL A 212 9.97 17.00 29.19
CA VAL A 212 10.82 15.82 29.46
C VAL A 212 12.28 16.12 29.13
N SER A 213 12.55 16.73 27.97
CA SER A 213 13.92 17.11 27.57
C SER A 213 14.57 18.04 28.60
N ARG A 214 13.85 19.07 29.05
CA ARG A 214 14.34 19.99 30.08
C ARG A 214 14.56 19.29 31.43
N GLN A 215 13.64 18.42 31.85
CA GLN A 215 13.79 17.67 33.10
C GLN A 215 15.01 16.73 33.09
N MET A 216 15.32 16.10 31.96
CA MET A 216 16.52 15.27 31.82
C MET A 216 17.80 16.10 31.98
N VAL A 217 17.89 17.26 31.31
CA VAL A 217 19.02 18.16 31.43
C VAL A 217 19.14 18.72 32.86
N ASP A 218 18.06 19.24 33.43
CA ASP A 218 18.06 19.80 34.80
C ASP A 218 18.46 18.73 35.83
N ALA A 219 18.02 17.47 35.64
CA ALA A 219 18.41 16.36 36.50
C ALA A 219 19.90 16.00 36.38
N ALA A 220 20.50 16.13 35.19
CA ALA A 220 21.94 15.93 34.98
C ALA A 220 22.77 17.06 35.62
N ILE A 221 22.32 18.31 35.50
CA ILE A 221 22.93 19.47 36.16
C ILE A 221 22.86 19.32 37.67
N ALA A 222 21.71 18.93 38.23
CA ALA A 222 21.55 18.69 39.66
C ALA A 222 22.40 17.52 40.16
N ALA A 223 22.66 16.51 39.31
CA ALA A 223 23.60 15.43 39.60
C ALA A 223 25.08 15.86 39.52
N GLY A 224 25.35 17.08 39.08
CA GLY A 224 26.68 17.68 39.07
C GLY A 224 27.52 17.32 37.85
N THR A 225 26.90 17.12 36.68
CA THR A 225 27.64 16.83 35.44
C THR A 225 28.74 17.86 35.15
N PRO A 226 29.96 17.40 34.79
CA PRO A 226 31.06 18.29 34.43
C PRO A 226 31.01 18.76 32.97
N ASP A 227 30.17 18.14 32.14
CA ASP A 227 30.12 18.38 30.69
C ASP A 227 28.88 19.19 30.25
N ASN A 228 28.82 19.51 28.96
CA ASN A 228 27.64 20.02 28.30
C ASN A 228 26.52 18.96 28.36
N ALA A 229 25.29 19.42 28.57
CA ALA A 229 24.17 18.54 28.82
C ALA A 229 23.04 18.85 27.84
N THR A 230 22.88 17.95 26.88
CA THR A 230 21.84 17.99 25.84
C THR A 230 20.97 16.74 25.85
N ALA A 231 19.65 16.97 25.78
CA ALA A 231 18.64 15.94 25.59
C ALA A 231 17.63 16.38 24.51
N LEU A 232 17.31 15.47 23.59
CA LEU A 232 16.29 15.64 22.55
C LEU A 232 15.31 14.48 22.63
N VAL A 233 14.02 14.79 22.70
CA VAL A 233 12.94 13.81 22.83
C VAL A 233 11.97 13.95 21.66
N VAL A 234 11.62 12.83 21.03
CA VAL A 234 10.60 12.74 19.97
C VAL A 234 9.53 11.74 20.37
N ARG A 235 8.27 12.16 20.37
CA ARG A 235 7.12 11.30 20.64
C ARG A 235 6.28 11.14 19.39
N VAL A 236 5.89 9.90 19.09
CA VAL A 236 5.03 9.56 17.96
C VAL A 236 3.58 9.61 18.41
N LEU A 237 2.85 10.64 17.99
CA LEU A 237 1.42 10.82 18.31
C LEU A 237 0.50 10.22 17.24
N GLY A 238 0.97 10.18 15.99
CA GLY A 238 0.25 9.60 14.85
C GLY A 238 1.19 9.29 13.68
N LEU A 239 0.92 8.17 13.00
CA LEU A 239 1.71 7.70 11.86
C LEU A 239 1.11 8.18 10.54
N LEU A 240 1.97 8.30 9.52
CA LEU A 240 1.48 8.32 8.14
C LEU A 240 0.90 6.94 7.77
N ASP A 241 -0.01 6.92 6.80
CA ASP A 241 -0.45 5.68 6.17
C ASP A 241 0.79 4.89 5.73
N ALA A 242 0.80 3.56 5.97
CA ALA A 242 1.86 2.67 5.55
C ALA A 242 2.22 2.94 4.07
N THR A 243 3.50 2.99 3.75
CA THR A 243 3.91 3.11 2.34
C THR A 243 3.99 1.73 1.70
N LEU A 244 3.93 1.67 0.37
CA LEU A 244 4.15 0.42 -0.35
C LEU A 244 5.57 -0.13 -0.13
N GLU A 245 6.55 0.74 0.15
CA GLU A 245 7.93 0.34 0.47
C GLU A 245 8.02 -0.36 1.83
N ASP A 246 7.29 0.14 2.84
CA ASP A 246 7.21 -0.49 4.17
C ASP A 246 6.63 -1.92 4.06
N GLU A 247 5.56 -2.10 3.28
CA GLU A 247 4.94 -3.41 3.07
C GLU A 247 5.83 -4.36 2.29
N ASN A 248 6.52 -3.87 1.25
CA ASN A 248 7.48 -4.69 0.51
C ASN A 248 8.65 -5.14 1.39
N ARG A 249 9.14 -4.28 2.29
CA ARG A 249 10.19 -4.64 3.25
C ARG A 249 9.70 -5.73 4.21
N ARG A 250 8.52 -5.57 4.80
CA ARG A 250 7.91 -6.59 5.67
C ARG A 250 7.70 -7.92 4.93
N ALA A 251 7.24 -7.84 3.69
CA ALA A 251 7.06 -8.98 2.80
C ALA A 251 8.36 -9.67 2.44
N LEU A 252 9.54 -9.04 2.55
CA LEU A 252 10.84 -9.67 2.33
C LEU A 252 11.46 -10.22 3.62
N ALA A 253 11.17 -9.60 4.77
CA ALA A 253 11.71 -9.98 6.06
C ALA A 253 11.12 -11.30 6.61
N LEU A 254 9.83 -11.56 6.38
CA LEU A 254 9.14 -12.72 6.93
C LEU A 254 9.18 -13.95 6.00
N PRO A 255 9.34 -15.18 6.54
CA PRO A 255 9.26 -16.39 5.73
C PRO A 255 7.82 -16.62 5.24
N VAL A 256 7.64 -17.13 4.03
CA VAL A 256 6.32 -17.57 3.56
C VAL A 256 6.04 -18.95 4.16
N PRO A 257 4.86 -19.19 4.75
CA PRO A 257 4.52 -20.48 5.35
C PRO A 257 4.45 -21.59 4.29
N GLY A 258 4.75 -22.82 4.71
CA GLY A 258 4.55 -24.00 3.87
C GLY A 258 3.06 -24.28 3.61
N LYS A 259 2.75 -25.29 2.80
CA LYS A 259 1.35 -25.70 2.56
C LYS A 259 0.77 -26.26 3.86
N LEU A 260 -0.26 -25.60 4.39
CA LEU A 260 -0.90 -25.97 5.65
C LEU A 260 -2.02 -26.98 5.40
N ARG A 261 -2.25 -27.88 6.35
CA ARG A 261 -3.34 -28.86 6.36
C ARG A 261 -4.33 -28.54 7.46
N VAL A 262 -5.53 -29.09 7.35
CA VAL A 262 -6.54 -28.99 8.41
C VAL A 262 -5.97 -29.53 9.72
N GLY A 263 -6.04 -28.71 10.78
CA GLY A 263 -5.47 -28.99 12.09
C GLY A 263 -4.08 -28.42 12.32
N ASP A 264 -3.34 -28.00 11.28
CA ASP A 264 -2.07 -27.31 11.44
C ASP A 264 -2.31 -25.93 12.08
N SER A 265 -1.37 -25.46 12.90
CA SER A 265 -1.44 -24.16 13.58
C SER A 265 -0.28 -23.28 13.17
N LEU A 266 -0.57 -22.01 12.89
CA LEU A 266 0.40 -20.95 12.57
C LEU A 266 0.05 -19.73 13.42
N ASP A 267 0.97 -19.26 14.26
CA ASP A 267 0.79 -18.06 15.08
C ASP A 267 -0.52 -18.02 15.90
N GLY A 268 -0.93 -19.16 16.47
CA GLY A 268 -2.19 -19.32 17.22
C GLY A 268 -3.46 -19.48 16.36
N LEU A 269 -3.33 -19.39 15.04
CA LEU A 269 -4.40 -19.62 14.07
C LEU A 269 -4.37 -21.09 13.62
N THR A 270 -5.43 -21.84 13.92
CA THR A 270 -5.56 -23.24 13.50
C THR A 270 -6.37 -23.34 12.22
N VAL A 271 -5.84 -24.05 11.21
CA VAL A 271 -6.51 -24.26 9.94
C VAL A 271 -7.72 -25.18 10.11
N THR A 272 -8.87 -24.71 9.67
CA THR A 272 -10.14 -25.44 9.72
C THR A 272 -10.55 -25.99 8.36
N ALA A 273 -10.26 -25.26 7.27
CA ALA A 273 -10.51 -25.73 5.90
C ALA A 273 -9.58 -25.04 4.88
N PRO A 274 -9.11 -25.74 3.84
CA PRO A 274 -8.61 -25.09 2.63
C PRO A 274 -9.79 -24.51 1.83
N VAL A 275 -9.68 -23.25 1.40
CA VAL A 275 -10.79 -22.53 0.75
C VAL A 275 -10.55 -22.36 -0.74
N ALA A 276 -9.35 -21.95 -1.13
CA ALA A 276 -8.97 -21.77 -2.54
C ALA A 276 -7.47 -21.96 -2.74
N ASP A 277 -7.09 -22.45 -3.92
CA ASP A 277 -5.70 -22.57 -4.38
C ASP A 277 -5.70 -22.27 -5.88
N ASN A 278 -5.14 -21.12 -6.27
CA ASN A 278 -5.08 -20.70 -7.68
C ASN A 278 -3.68 -20.89 -8.29
N GLY A 279 -2.79 -21.61 -7.60
CA GLY A 279 -1.39 -21.83 -8.02
C GLY A 279 -0.44 -20.66 -7.75
N VAL A 280 -0.96 -19.50 -7.35
CA VAL A 280 -0.20 -18.32 -6.92
C VAL A 280 -0.41 -18.04 -5.43
N ASN A 281 -1.67 -17.95 -5.02
CA ASN A 281 -2.13 -17.73 -3.65
C ASN A 281 -2.91 -18.95 -3.15
N VAL A 282 -2.81 -19.21 -1.85
CA VAL A 282 -3.61 -20.20 -1.14
C VAL A 282 -4.38 -19.48 -0.03
N LEU A 283 -5.68 -19.78 0.03
CA LEU A 283 -6.60 -19.24 1.02
C LEU A 283 -7.06 -20.35 1.96
N TYR A 284 -6.95 -20.10 3.27
CA TYR A 284 -7.40 -21.00 4.32
C TYR A 284 -8.45 -20.33 5.20
N GLN A 285 -9.43 -21.10 5.66
CA GLN A 285 -10.27 -20.71 6.78
C GLN A 285 -9.53 -21.12 8.06
N VAL A 286 -9.27 -20.17 8.94
CA VAL A 286 -8.54 -20.40 10.19
C VAL A 286 -9.38 -19.97 11.38
N ARG A 287 -9.15 -20.61 12.52
CA ARG A 287 -9.79 -20.26 13.79
C ARG A 287 -8.73 -19.75 14.76
N TRP A 288 -9.00 -18.60 15.37
CA TRP A 288 -8.15 -18.10 16.45
C TRP A 288 -8.37 -18.93 17.72
N ASN A 289 -7.29 -19.53 18.21
CA ASN A 289 -7.27 -20.21 19.50
C ASN A 289 -6.31 -19.45 20.42
N VAL A 290 -6.73 -19.18 21.66
CA VAL A 290 -5.88 -18.50 22.62
C VAL A 290 -4.68 -19.41 22.93
N PRO A 291 -3.43 -18.95 22.76
CA PRO A 291 -2.26 -19.73 23.11
C PRO A 291 -2.31 -20.14 24.58
N ALA A 292 -1.94 -21.39 24.89
CA ALA A 292 -1.96 -21.89 26.26
C ALA A 292 -1.04 -21.10 27.22
N THR A 293 -0.05 -20.39 26.68
CA THR A 293 0.89 -19.54 27.42
C THR A 293 0.30 -18.18 27.84
N ASP A 294 -0.75 -17.70 27.17
CA ASP A 294 -1.31 -16.35 27.34
C ASP A 294 -2.74 -16.36 27.90
N ALA A 295 -3.15 -17.49 28.49
CA ALA A 295 -4.51 -17.76 28.97
C ALA A 295 -5.01 -16.87 30.14
N GLY A 296 -4.43 -15.68 30.34
CA GLY A 296 -4.84 -14.76 31.41
C GLY A 296 -4.44 -13.28 31.25
N THR A 297 -3.86 -12.84 30.12
CA THR A 297 -3.22 -11.51 30.06
C THR A 297 -3.89 -10.48 29.15
N ASP A 298 -4.68 -10.89 28.14
CA ASP A 298 -5.38 -9.95 27.24
C ASP A 298 -6.89 -10.29 27.06
N PRO A 299 -7.81 -9.46 27.59
CA PRO A 299 -9.26 -9.63 27.42
C PRO A 299 -9.71 -9.65 25.95
N ALA A 300 -9.03 -8.91 25.06
CA ALA A 300 -9.39 -8.82 23.64
C ALA A 300 -9.05 -10.12 22.90
N ALA A 301 -7.92 -10.74 23.25
CA ALA A 301 -7.51 -12.04 22.73
C ALA A 301 -8.49 -13.15 23.12
N GLN A 302 -9.01 -13.09 24.35
CA GLN A 302 -9.98 -14.05 24.88
C GLN A 302 -11.35 -13.89 24.20
N ALA A 303 -11.81 -12.65 24.00
CA ALA A 303 -13.09 -12.36 23.33
C ALA A 303 -13.11 -12.81 21.85
N SER A 304 -11.94 -12.82 21.22
CA SER A 304 -11.78 -13.26 19.81
C SER A 304 -11.66 -14.78 19.68
N SER A 305 -11.57 -15.52 20.79
CA SER A 305 -11.40 -16.98 20.77
C SER A 305 -12.54 -17.68 20.04
N GLY A 306 -12.20 -18.62 19.17
CA GLY A 306 -13.18 -19.36 18.38
C GLY A 306 -13.68 -18.62 17.14
N ARG A 307 -13.33 -17.34 16.95
CA ARG A 307 -13.67 -16.58 15.74
C ARG A 307 -12.91 -17.12 14.53
N LEU A 308 -13.60 -17.12 13.39
CA LEU A 308 -13.05 -17.53 12.09
C LEU A 308 -12.45 -16.33 11.36
N TYR A 309 -11.38 -16.59 10.63
CA TYR A 309 -10.66 -15.64 9.78
C TYR A 309 -10.29 -16.31 8.45
N ALA A 310 -9.98 -15.50 7.44
CA ALA A 310 -9.43 -15.97 6.18
C ALA A 310 -7.93 -15.65 6.12
N LEU A 311 -7.08 -16.68 6.01
CA LEU A 311 -5.63 -16.53 5.90
C LEU A 311 -5.22 -16.72 4.44
N LYS A 312 -4.75 -15.64 3.81
CA LYS A 312 -4.22 -15.65 2.44
C LYS A 312 -2.69 -15.66 2.49
N THR A 313 -2.06 -16.60 1.79
CA THR A 313 -0.61 -16.68 1.69
C THR A 313 -0.20 -17.07 0.27
N LEU A 314 1.08 -16.93 -0.06
CA LEU A 314 1.62 -17.40 -1.32
C LEU A 314 1.68 -18.92 -1.37
N HIS A 315 1.38 -19.49 -2.54
CA HIS A 315 1.64 -20.89 -2.81
C HIS A 315 3.14 -21.16 -2.66
N PRO A 316 3.57 -22.25 -1.99
CA PRO A 316 4.99 -22.49 -1.71
C PRO A 316 5.89 -22.49 -2.96
N ALA A 317 5.36 -22.93 -4.10
CA ALA A 317 6.07 -22.89 -5.39
C ALA A 317 6.37 -21.47 -5.92
N ARG A 318 5.67 -20.45 -5.40
CA ARG A 318 5.82 -19.03 -5.75
C ARG A 318 6.42 -18.20 -4.61
N ALA A 319 6.71 -18.80 -3.46
CA ALA A 319 7.21 -18.13 -2.27
C ALA A 319 8.53 -17.34 -2.48
N HIS A 320 9.35 -17.77 -3.43
CA HIS A 320 10.62 -17.14 -3.77
C HIS A 320 10.54 -16.12 -4.91
N ASP A 321 9.36 -15.98 -5.55
CA ASP A 321 9.17 -15.02 -6.63
C ASP A 321 9.01 -13.60 -6.04
N PRO A 322 9.95 -12.66 -6.30
CA PRO A 322 9.86 -11.31 -5.76
C PRO A 322 8.63 -10.56 -6.25
N GLN A 323 8.13 -10.86 -7.46
CA GLN A 323 6.97 -10.17 -8.02
C GLN A 323 5.68 -10.58 -7.30
N GLU A 324 5.50 -11.87 -7.03
CA GLU A 324 4.32 -12.38 -6.33
C GLU A 324 4.30 -11.93 -4.86
N ARG A 325 5.47 -11.87 -4.22
CA ARG A 325 5.61 -11.27 -2.87
C ARG A 325 5.22 -9.79 -2.88
N ALA A 326 5.70 -9.03 -3.86
CA ALA A 326 5.36 -7.62 -3.99
C ALA A 326 3.86 -7.40 -4.29
N MET A 327 3.22 -8.28 -5.06
CA MET A 327 1.78 -8.22 -5.31
C MET A 327 0.95 -8.48 -4.06
N LEU A 328 1.32 -9.48 -3.24
CA LEU A 328 0.64 -9.72 -1.97
C LEU A 328 0.89 -8.58 -0.96
N ALA A 329 2.09 -7.99 -0.96
CA ALA A 329 2.39 -6.80 -0.16
C ALA A 329 1.56 -5.58 -0.60
N HIS A 330 1.41 -5.41 -1.91
CA HIS A 330 0.58 -4.36 -2.50
C HIS A 330 -0.90 -4.51 -2.14
N GLU A 331 -1.41 -5.75 -2.12
CA GLU A 331 -2.75 -6.04 -1.63
C GLU A 331 -2.92 -5.63 -0.16
N ALA A 332 -1.93 -5.94 0.68
CA ALA A 332 -1.95 -5.57 2.09
C ALA A 332 -1.98 -4.04 2.26
N TRP A 333 -1.10 -3.35 1.55
CA TRP A 333 -1.01 -1.89 1.52
C TRP A 333 -2.35 -1.25 1.15
N LEU A 334 -2.96 -1.71 0.06
CA LEU A 334 -4.24 -1.22 -0.41
C LEU A 334 -5.38 -1.51 0.56
N ALA A 335 -5.47 -2.74 1.06
CA ALA A 335 -6.53 -3.13 1.99
C ALA A 335 -6.50 -2.28 3.27
N ARG A 336 -5.32 -2.01 3.84
CA ARG A 336 -5.15 -1.11 5.00
C ARG A 336 -5.64 0.29 4.71
N ARG A 337 -5.19 0.87 3.60
CA ARG A 337 -5.58 2.22 3.17
C ARG A 337 -7.09 2.37 2.98
N MET A 338 -7.74 1.29 2.54
CA MET A 338 -9.18 1.28 2.28
C MET A 338 -10.02 0.89 3.51
N GLY A 339 -9.40 0.34 4.55
CA GLY A 339 -10.07 -0.09 5.79
C GLY A 339 -10.77 1.04 6.56
N SER A 340 -10.28 2.28 6.43
CA SER A 340 -10.88 3.47 7.06
C SER A 340 -11.80 4.26 6.11
N SER A 341 -12.03 3.75 4.90
CA SER A 341 -12.86 4.41 3.89
C SER A 341 -14.33 4.00 3.97
N ARG A 342 -15.21 4.79 3.33
CA ARG A 342 -16.60 4.39 3.07
C ARG A 342 -16.71 3.10 2.26
N VAL A 343 -15.68 2.73 1.49
CA VAL A 343 -15.68 1.46 0.75
C VAL A 343 -15.50 0.25 1.64
N ALA A 344 -15.02 0.41 2.89
CA ALA A 344 -14.71 -0.69 3.80
C ALA A 344 -15.90 -1.65 4.01
N GLY A 345 -17.13 -1.15 3.99
CA GLY A 345 -18.34 -1.99 4.10
C GLY A 345 -18.54 -2.97 2.93
N HIS A 346 -17.91 -2.72 1.79
CA HIS A 346 -17.94 -3.56 0.59
C HIS A 346 -16.59 -4.25 0.30
N LEU A 347 -15.63 -4.18 1.22
CA LEU A 347 -14.37 -4.90 1.15
C LEU A 347 -14.26 -5.89 2.31
N VAL A 348 -13.34 -6.84 2.18
CA VAL A 348 -12.92 -7.67 3.31
C VAL A 348 -11.94 -6.90 4.18
N HIS A 349 -12.18 -6.88 5.49
CA HIS A 349 -11.33 -6.17 6.43
C HIS A 349 -10.03 -6.96 6.69
N LEU A 350 -8.89 -6.29 6.54
CA LEU A 350 -7.55 -6.84 6.82
C LEU A 350 -7.15 -6.51 8.27
N HIS A 351 -6.63 -7.49 8.98
CA HIS A 351 -6.11 -7.34 10.34
C HIS A 351 -4.61 -7.05 10.31
N ASP A 352 -4.20 -6.00 11.01
CA ASP A 352 -2.78 -5.57 11.08
C ASP A 352 -1.94 -6.39 12.06
N ARG A 353 -2.60 -6.91 13.09
CA ARG A 353 -2.02 -7.71 14.16
C ARG A 353 -2.82 -9.00 14.33
N LEU A 354 -2.18 -9.98 14.98
CA LEU A 354 -2.91 -11.15 15.46
C LEU A 354 -3.97 -10.73 16.49
N PRO A 355 -5.09 -11.47 16.62
CA PRO A 355 -6.11 -11.17 17.63
C PRO A 355 -5.58 -11.12 19.07
N GLY A 356 -4.41 -11.71 19.35
CA GLY A 356 -3.70 -11.64 20.63
C GLY A 356 -2.63 -10.55 20.74
N GLY A 357 -2.59 -9.58 19.83
CA GLY A 357 -1.65 -8.45 19.87
C GLY A 357 -0.23 -8.75 19.39
N GLY A 358 0.13 -10.02 19.15
CA GLY A 358 1.42 -10.42 18.62
C GLY A 358 1.65 -10.07 17.14
N GLU A 359 2.92 -10.03 16.75
CA GLU A 359 3.34 -9.90 15.35
C GLU A 359 3.33 -11.27 14.63
N PRO A 360 2.98 -11.32 13.34
CA PRO A 360 3.06 -12.52 12.54
C PRO A 360 4.50 -13.06 12.45
N GLY A 361 4.68 -14.37 12.65
CA GLY A 361 5.96 -15.06 12.45
C GLY A 361 6.23 -15.43 10.99
N ALA A 362 5.23 -15.29 10.12
CA ALA A 362 5.30 -15.62 8.70
C ALA A 362 4.55 -14.60 7.84
N PHE A 363 4.86 -14.54 6.54
CA PHE A 363 4.23 -13.63 5.60
C PHE A 363 2.89 -14.21 5.09
N TYR A 364 1.80 -13.68 5.64
CA TYR A 364 0.43 -13.93 5.20
C TYR A 364 -0.44 -12.69 5.49
N LEU A 365 -1.61 -12.65 4.86
CA LEU A 365 -2.64 -11.64 5.11
C LEU A 365 -3.82 -12.29 5.84
N LEU A 366 -4.30 -11.64 6.90
CA LEU A 366 -5.38 -12.14 7.74
C LEU A 366 -6.61 -11.27 7.57
N TYR A 367 -7.64 -11.79 6.92
CA TYR A 367 -8.90 -11.08 6.70
C TYR A 367 -10.01 -11.58 7.62
N ASP A 368 -11.04 -10.76 7.82
CA ASP A 368 -12.30 -11.22 8.38
C ASP A 368 -12.89 -12.35 7.53
N TRP A 369 -13.36 -13.41 8.20
CA TRP A 369 -14.12 -14.46 7.53
C TRP A 369 -15.56 -14.01 7.33
N HIS A 370 -16.01 -14.01 6.08
CA HIS A 370 -17.41 -13.82 5.73
C HIS A 370 -17.97 -15.14 5.20
N ALA A 371 -19.03 -15.64 5.83
CA ALA A 371 -19.78 -16.79 5.33
C ALA A 371 -20.54 -16.39 4.07
N GLY A 372 -20.64 -17.32 3.12
CA GLY A 372 -21.21 -17.06 1.80
C GLY A 372 -20.37 -17.70 0.70
N GLU A 373 -20.58 -17.27 -0.54
CA GLU A 373 -19.93 -17.84 -1.71
C GLU A 373 -19.58 -16.74 -2.71
N THR A 374 -18.53 -16.97 -3.50
CA THR A 374 -18.24 -16.13 -4.66
C THR A 374 -19.27 -16.37 -5.77
N LEU A 375 -19.52 -15.35 -6.59
CA LEU A 375 -20.43 -15.49 -7.72
C LEU A 375 -19.92 -16.57 -8.70
N GLN A 376 -18.61 -16.81 -8.78
CA GLN A 376 -18.05 -17.92 -9.55
C GLN A 376 -18.45 -19.28 -8.98
N GLN A 377 -18.33 -19.50 -7.67
CA GLN A 377 -18.76 -20.74 -7.02
C GLN A 377 -20.25 -20.99 -7.29
N MET A 378 -21.07 -19.94 -7.25
CA MET A 378 -22.49 -20.01 -7.60
C MET A 378 -22.70 -20.40 -9.08
N LEU A 379 -21.92 -19.85 -10.02
CA LEU A 379 -21.97 -20.23 -11.43
C LEU A 379 -21.54 -21.69 -11.65
N ASP A 380 -20.48 -22.15 -10.98
CA ASP A 380 -19.92 -23.50 -11.12
C ASP A 380 -20.91 -24.57 -10.65
N ARG A 381 -21.67 -24.31 -9.58
CA ARG A 381 -22.79 -25.15 -9.15
C ARG A 381 -24.05 -25.00 -10.02
N LYS A 382 -23.95 -24.29 -11.15
CA LYS A 382 -25.04 -24.02 -12.10
C LYS A 382 -26.23 -23.26 -11.49
N HIS A 383 -25.97 -22.42 -10.48
CA HIS A 383 -27.01 -21.54 -9.94
C HIS A 383 -27.59 -20.65 -11.05
N ARG A 384 -28.90 -20.46 -11.04
CA ARG A 384 -29.62 -19.57 -11.96
C ARG A 384 -30.04 -18.33 -11.19
N PHE A 385 -29.42 -17.20 -11.53
CA PHE A 385 -29.74 -15.93 -10.90
C PHE A 385 -31.06 -15.38 -11.47
N SER A 386 -31.99 -15.06 -10.59
CA SER A 386 -33.20 -14.31 -10.97
C SER A 386 -32.82 -12.86 -11.31
N LEU A 387 -33.63 -12.21 -12.14
CA LEU A 387 -33.42 -10.82 -12.50
C LEU A 387 -33.30 -9.88 -11.28
N PRO A 388 -34.14 -9.97 -10.24
CA PRO A 388 -33.98 -9.15 -9.03
C PRO A 388 -32.63 -9.37 -8.32
N GLN A 389 -32.13 -10.60 -8.26
CA GLN A 389 -30.83 -10.90 -7.67
C GLN A 389 -29.69 -10.25 -8.46
N VAL A 390 -29.70 -10.37 -9.79
CA VAL A 390 -28.66 -9.74 -10.63
C VAL A 390 -28.69 -8.22 -10.47
N LEU A 391 -29.86 -7.60 -10.40
CA LEU A 391 -29.97 -6.15 -10.20
C LEU A 391 -29.48 -5.70 -8.82
N ALA A 392 -29.77 -6.47 -7.76
CA ALA A 392 -29.26 -6.19 -6.42
C ALA A 392 -27.73 -6.31 -6.37
N LEU A 393 -27.17 -7.37 -6.97
CA LEU A 393 -25.73 -7.56 -7.10
C LEU A 393 -25.07 -6.43 -7.90
N ALA A 394 -25.67 -6.05 -9.04
CA ALA A 394 -25.18 -4.96 -9.88
C ALA A 394 -25.15 -3.63 -9.12
N ALA A 395 -26.21 -3.29 -8.40
CA ALA A 395 -26.28 -2.05 -7.62
C ALA A 395 -25.18 -1.99 -6.55
N GLN A 396 -24.96 -3.07 -5.81
CA GLN A 396 -23.90 -3.14 -4.81
C GLN A 396 -22.50 -3.08 -5.45
N ALA A 397 -22.26 -3.81 -6.55
CA ALA A 397 -20.98 -3.82 -7.25
C ALA A 397 -20.63 -2.43 -7.82
N VAL A 398 -21.59 -1.77 -8.49
CA VAL A 398 -21.41 -0.41 -9.01
C VAL A 398 -21.12 0.57 -7.87
N THR A 399 -21.83 0.46 -6.75
CA THR A 399 -21.58 1.30 -5.56
C THR A 399 -20.16 1.10 -5.03
N ALA A 400 -19.72 -0.14 -4.86
CA ALA A 400 -18.38 -0.46 -4.41
C ALA A 400 -17.31 0.10 -5.35
N LEU A 401 -17.46 -0.10 -6.67
CA LEU A 401 -16.55 0.45 -7.68
C LEU A 401 -16.52 1.98 -7.67
N GLY A 402 -17.67 2.65 -7.58
CA GLY A 402 -17.72 4.11 -7.49
C GLY A 402 -16.98 4.64 -6.27
N LEU A 403 -17.06 3.95 -5.13
CA LEU A 403 -16.30 4.30 -3.93
C LEU A 403 -14.78 4.09 -4.12
N LEU A 404 -14.36 3.00 -4.77
CA LEU A 404 -12.95 2.77 -5.14
C LEU A 404 -12.43 3.87 -6.07
N HIS A 405 -13.17 4.18 -7.14
CA HIS A 405 -12.77 5.15 -8.16
C HIS A 405 -12.64 6.57 -7.60
N ARG A 406 -13.50 6.96 -6.63
CA ARG A 406 -13.38 8.23 -5.89
C ARG A 406 -12.11 8.35 -5.06
N GLN A 407 -11.50 7.23 -4.69
CA GLN A 407 -10.20 7.18 -4.03
C GLN A 407 -9.05 6.97 -5.03
N HIS A 408 -9.34 7.11 -6.33
CA HIS A 408 -8.43 6.87 -7.44
C HIS A 408 -7.87 5.44 -7.48
N VAL A 409 -8.60 4.47 -6.92
CA VAL A 409 -8.24 3.05 -6.95
C VAL A 409 -9.00 2.37 -8.09
N ILE A 410 -8.27 1.78 -9.05
CA ILE A 410 -8.82 0.97 -10.15
C ILE A 410 -8.54 -0.49 -9.83
N HIS A 411 -9.57 -1.34 -9.79
CA HIS A 411 -9.47 -2.72 -9.31
C HIS A 411 -8.75 -3.66 -10.28
N ARG A 412 -9.03 -3.53 -11.58
CA ARG A 412 -8.44 -4.27 -12.73
C ARG A 412 -8.75 -5.75 -12.88
N ASP A 413 -9.23 -6.43 -11.85
CA ASP A 413 -9.64 -7.85 -11.93
C ASP A 413 -11.08 -8.11 -11.44
N ILE A 414 -12.03 -7.30 -11.89
CA ILE A 414 -13.46 -7.53 -11.59
C ILE A 414 -13.98 -8.72 -12.38
N LYS A 415 -14.40 -9.76 -11.66
CA LYS A 415 -14.95 -11.01 -12.20
C LYS A 415 -15.78 -11.73 -11.13
N PRO A 416 -16.63 -12.72 -11.48
CA PRO A 416 -17.42 -13.46 -10.50
C PRO A 416 -16.61 -14.08 -9.35
N ALA A 417 -15.35 -14.48 -9.59
CA ALA A 417 -14.50 -15.09 -8.56
C ALA A 417 -14.03 -14.09 -7.50
N ASN A 418 -14.01 -12.80 -7.82
CA ASN A 418 -13.58 -11.71 -6.93
C ASN A 418 -14.78 -10.93 -6.37
N LEU A 419 -16.00 -11.42 -6.56
CA LEU A 419 -17.22 -10.85 -5.99
C LEU A 419 -17.84 -11.89 -5.05
N HIS A 420 -17.82 -11.61 -3.75
CA HIS A 420 -18.30 -12.51 -2.71
C HIS A 420 -19.62 -12.04 -2.15
N GLN A 421 -20.65 -12.88 -2.29
CA GLN A 421 -21.96 -12.63 -1.72
C GLN A 421 -22.01 -13.24 -0.31
N GLY A 422 -21.98 -12.37 0.70
CA GLY A 422 -22.11 -12.81 2.08
C GLY A 422 -23.53 -13.27 2.42
N GLU A 423 -23.65 -14.16 3.40
CA GLU A 423 -24.93 -14.59 4.00
C GLU A 423 -25.69 -13.42 4.65
N ASP A 424 -24.97 -12.36 5.01
CA ASP A 424 -25.52 -11.08 5.49
C ASP A 424 -26.16 -10.23 4.38
N GLY A 425 -26.16 -10.70 3.13
CA GLY A 425 -26.72 -10.00 1.99
C GLY A 425 -25.78 -8.95 1.37
N VAL A 426 -24.59 -8.74 1.94
CA VAL A 426 -23.63 -7.74 1.47
C VAL A 426 -22.66 -8.35 0.45
N LEU A 427 -22.58 -7.73 -0.71
CA LEU A 427 -21.60 -8.04 -1.74
C LEU A 427 -20.27 -7.37 -1.39
N ARG A 428 -19.21 -8.17 -1.33
CA ARG A 428 -17.84 -7.73 -1.07
C ARG A 428 -16.95 -7.97 -2.27
N VAL A 429 -16.15 -6.98 -2.60
CA VAL A 429 -15.12 -7.07 -3.63
C VAL A 429 -13.85 -7.64 -2.97
N LEU A 430 -13.28 -8.66 -3.59
CA LEU A 430 -12.08 -9.37 -3.13
C LEU A 430 -10.89 -9.07 -4.05
N ASP A 431 -9.68 -9.31 -3.52
CA ASP A 431 -8.40 -9.31 -4.24
C ASP A 431 -8.01 -7.98 -4.90
N LEU A 432 -7.30 -7.16 -4.12
CA LEU A 432 -6.72 -5.89 -4.58
C LEU A 432 -5.27 -6.04 -5.10
N GLY A 433 -4.76 -7.26 -5.27
CA GLY A 433 -3.34 -7.49 -5.56
C GLY A 433 -2.84 -6.90 -6.88
N VAL A 434 -3.74 -6.63 -7.83
CA VAL A 434 -3.42 -6.04 -9.13
C VAL A 434 -3.98 -4.63 -9.31
N ALA A 435 -4.63 -4.08 -8.29
CA ALA A 435 -5.27 -2.77 -8.36
C ALA A 435 -4.23 -1.64 -8.44
N LEU A 436 -4.61 -0.48 -8.99
CA LEU A 436 -3.74 0.67 -9.19
C LEU A 436 -4.29 1.93 -8.51
N THR A 437 -3.40 2.76 -7.99
CA THR A 437 -3.67 4.09 -7.41
C THR A 437 -2.99 5.23 -8.17
N GLY A 438 -2.19 4.90 -9.18
CA GLY A 438 -1.37 5.85 -9.94
C GLY A 438 -0.02 6.17 -9.28
N ARG A 439 0.23 5.64 -8.08
CA ARG A 439 1.49 5.80 -7.33
C ARG A 439 2.46 4.64 -7.52
N GLU A 440 2.03 3.59 -8.22
CA GLU A 440 2.82 2.39 -8.44
C GLU A 440 3.93 2.64 -9.50
N PRO A 441 5.04 1.88 -9.45
CA PRO A 441 6.07 1.92 -10.48
C PRO A 441 5.50 1.69 -11.87
N GLU A 442 6.12 2.31 -12.89
CA GLU A 442 5.64 2.23 -14.28
C GLU A 442 5.53 0.77 -14.78
N ALA A 443 6.44 -0.11 -14.36
CA ALA A 443 6.40 -1.54 -14.69
C ALA A 443 5.11 -2.22 -14.19
N MET A 444 4.64 -1.90 -12.98
CA MET A 444 3.41 -2.46 -12.41
C MET A 444 2.16 -1.88 -13.07
N ARG A 445 2.21 -0.60 -13.47
CA ARG A 445 1.12 0.05 -14.22
C ARG A 445 0.93 -0.54 -15.61
N LYS A 446 2.02 -0.95 -16.27
CA LYS A 446 2.01 -1.54 -17.63
C LYS A 446 1.81 -3.05 -17.67
N LEU A 447 1.96 -3.76 -16.56
CA LEU A 447 1.76 -5.21 -16.50
C LEU A 447 0.32 -5.54 -16.93
N HIS A 448 0.09 -6.42 -17.91
CA HIS A 448 -1.25 -6.97 -18.22
C HIS A 448 -1.69 -7.95 -17.13
N ALA A 449 -2.03 -7.40 -15.98
CA ALA A 449 -2.58 -8.13 -14.85
C ALA A 449 -4.11 -8.17 -14.93
N GLY A 450 -4.70 -9.34 -14.69
CA GLY A 450 -6.14 -9.58 -14.71
C GLY A 450 -6.52 -10.81 -15.53
N THR A 451 -7.79 -11.21 -15.44
CA THR A 451 -8.31 -12.37 -16.18
C THR A 451 -8.63 -11.99 -17.64
N PRO A 452 -7.98 -12.59 -18.65
CA PRO A 452 -8.03 -12.09 -20.04
C PRO A 452 -9.42 -11.91 -20.62
N SER A 453 -10.39 -12.75 -20.22
CA SER A 453 -11.78 -12.70 -20.70
C SER A 453 -12.59 -11.49 -20.19
N TYR A 454 -12.07 -10.76 -19.20
CA TYR A 454 -12.71 -9.58 -18.59
C TYR A 454 -11.98 -8.28 -18.92
N ILE A 455 -10.81 -8.34 -19.57
CA ILE A 455 -9.98 -7.17 -19.91
C ILE A 455 -10.57 -6.45 -21.11
N ASN A 456 -10.78 -5.14 -21.02
CA ASN A 456 -11.33 -4.29 -22.09
C ASN A 456 -10.44 -4.22 -23.34
N PRO A 457 -11.03 -3.98 -24.53
CA PRO A 457 -10.34 -4.11 -25.81
C PRO A 457 -9.09 -3.23 -25.99
N GLU A 458 -9.13 -1.99 -25.55
CA GLU A 458 -8.08 -0.98 -25.71
C GLU A 458 -6.80 -1.34 -24.95
N GLN A 459 -6.89 -2.14 -23.89
CA GLN A 459 -5.71 -2.67 -23.20
C GLN A 459 -4.96 -3.70 -24.06
N TRP A 460 -5.63 -4.29 -25.05
CA TRP A 460 -5.02 -5.15 -26.07
C TRP A 460 -4.67 -4.41 -27.36
N GLY A 461 -4.69 -3.06 -27.33
CA GLY A 461 -4.43 -2.23 -28.52
C GLY A 461 -5.61 -2.13 -29.49
N PHE A 462 -6.79 -2.67 -29.16
CA PHE A 462 -7.96 -2.51 -30.03
C PHE A 462 -8.49 -1.08 -29.97
N SER A 463 -8.62 -0.43 -31.13
CA SER A 463 -9.46 0.79 -31.26
C SER A 463 -10.36 0.68 -32.48
N ALA A 464 -11.62 1.13 -32.36
CA ALA A 464 -12.59 1.05 -33.46
C ALA A 464 -12.08 1.75 -34.75
N ARG A 465 -11.33 2.85 -34.59
CA ARG A 465 -10.72 3.59 -35.71
C ARG A 465 -9.56 2.82 -36.35
N ALA A 466 -8.69 2.19 -35.57
CA ALA A 466 -7.58 1.40 -36.10
C ALA A 466 -8.07 0.09 -36.72
N ALA A 467 -9.04 -0.58 -36.09
CA ALA A 467 -9.68 -1.79 -36.60
C ALA A 467 -10.34 -1.55 -37.97
N ALA A 468 -11.00 -0.41 -38.17
CA ALA A 468 -11.54 0.00 -39.47
C ALA A 468 -10.45 0.21 -40.54
N ALA A 469 -9.21 0.48 -40.12
CA ALA A 469 -8.03 0.60 -40.98
C ALA A 469 -7.18 -0.70 -41.03
N GLY A 470 -7.64 -1.80 -40.43
CA GLY A 470 -6.91 -3.07 -40.37
C GLY A 470 -5.62 -3.04 -39.54
N LYS A 471 -5.53 -2.12 -38.57
CA LYS A 471 -4.37 -1.95 -37.69
C LYS A 471 -4.78 -2.04 -36.22
N ASP A 472 -3.84 -2.40 -35.36
CA ASP A 472 -3.99 -2.20 -33.92
C ASP A 472 -3.52 -0.78 -33.55
N GLY A 473 -4.20 -0.19 -32.57
CA GLY A 473 -3.81 1.06 -31.93
C GLY A 473 -2.79 0.82 -30.80
N PRO A 474 -2.26 1.90 -30.21
CA PRO A 474 -1.46 1.77 -29.00
C PRO A 474 -2.32 1.19 -27.85
N GLU A 475 -1.71 0.36 -27.02
CA GLU A 475 -2.35 -0.13 -25.79
C GLU A 475 -2.62 1.03 -24.84
N GLU A 476 -3.85 1.08 -24.31
CA GLU A 476 -4.24 2.05 -23.29
C GLU A 476 -4.06 1.46 -21.88
N LEU A 477 -3.65 2.31 -20.93
CA LEU A 477 -3.59 1.92 -19.53
C LEU A 477 -5.01 1.75 -18.96
N PRO A 478 -5.19 0.85 -17.96
CA PRO A 478 -6.47 0.68 -17.30
C PRO A 478 -6.91 1.96 -16.59
N ASP A 479 -8.22 2.19 -16.61
CA ASP A 479 -8.92 3.31 -15.97
C ASP A 479 -10.24 2.86 -15.34
N ALA A 480 -11.02 3.80 -14.81
CA ALA A 480 -12.33 3.49 -14.22
C ALA A 480 -13.27 2.74 -15.19
N GLN A 481 -13.25 3.07 -16.49
CA GLN A 481 -14.09 2.41 -17.50
C GLN A 481 -13.66 0.96 -17.76
N SER A 482 -12.44 0.59 -17.39
CA SER A 482 -11.92 -0.77 -17.47
C SER A 482 -12.63 -1.67 -16.44
N ASP A 483 -12.79 -1.20 -15.20
CA ASP A 483 -13.57 -1.92 -14.18
C ASP A 483 -15.06 -2.01 -14.54
N LEU A 484 -15.63 -0.94 -15.11
CA LEU A 484 -17.04 -0.92 -15.51
C LEU A 484 -17.30 -1.87 -16.69
N PHE A 485 -16.34 -2.01 -17.62
CA PHE A 485 -16.40 -3.02 -18.68
C PHE A 485 -16.38 -4.44 -18.08
N ALA A 486 -15.44 -4.71 -17.18
CA ALA A 486 -15.30 -6.00 -16.52
C ALA A 486 -16.54 -6.37 -15.68
N LEU A 487 -17.17 -5.39 -15.03
CA LEU A 487 -18.48 -5.57 -14.39
C LEU A 487 -19.58 -5.87 -15.42
N GLY A 488 -19.59 -5.18 -16.56
CA GLY A 488 -20.51 -5.48 -17.67
C GLY A 488 -20.38 -6.93 -18.16
N VAL A 489 -19.15 -7.42 -18.32
CA VAL A 489 -18.87 -8.83 -18.68
C VAL A 489 -19.40 -9.77 -17.61
N THR A 490 -19.19 -9.45 -16.34
CA THR A 490 -19.70 -10.21 -15.20
C THR A 490 -21.23 -10.27 -15.22
N LEU A 491 -21.92 -9.15 -15.38
CA LEU A 491 -23.39 -9.11 -15.44
C LEU A 491 -23.94 -9.90 -16.64
N TYR A 492 -23.28 -9.79 -17.80
CA TYR A 492 -23.63 -10.59 -18.97
C TYR A 492 -23.58 -12.09 -18.66
N GLN A 493 -22.53 -12.53 -17.96
CA GLN A 493 -22.37 -13.92 -17.57
C GLN A 493 -23.39 -14.39 -16.53
N LEU A 494 -23.72 -13.56 -15.54
CA LEU A 494 -24.76 -13.90 -14.56
C LEU A 494 -26.15 -14.06 -15.21
N LEU A 495 -26.47 -13.23 -16.21
CA LEU A 495 -27.76 -13.27 -16.91
C LEU A 495 -27.88 -14.42 -17.91
N THR A 496 -26.77 -14.82 -18.54
CA THR A 496 -26.79 -15.72 -19.71
C THR A 496 -26.05 -17.05 -19.50
N GLY A 497 -25.18 -17.12 -18.48
CA GLY A 497 -24.22 -18.20 -18.29
C GLY A 497 -23.08 -18.24 -19.31
N LYS A 498 -22.92 -17.20 -20.14
CA LYS A 498 -21.92 -17.13 -21.22
C LYS A 498 -21.10 -15.85 -21.13
N LEU A 499 -19.93 -15.83 -21.76
CA LEU A 499 -19.14 -14.61 -21.93
C LEU A 499 -19.57 -13.86 -23.21
N PRO A 500 -19.60 -12.51 -23.21
CA PRO A 500 -20.06 -11.70 -24.33
C PRO A 500 -19.20 -11.88 -25.60
N TYR A 501 -17.90 -12.08 -25.43
CA TYR A 501 -16.91 -12.26 -26.51
C TYR A 501 -16.29 -13.66 -26.55
N GLY A 502 -16.81 -14.60 -25.75
CA GLY A 502 -16.21 -15.92 -25.56
C GLY A 502 -14.98 -15.90 -24.64
N GLU A 503 -14.40 -17.07 -24.41
CA GLU A 503 -13.20 -17.22 -23.58
C GLU A 503 -11.95 -16.75 -24.33
N VAL A 504 -11.13 -15.98 -23.61
CA VAL A 504 -9.81 -15.52 -24.05
C VAL A 504 -8.76 -16.24 -23.19
N LEU A 505 -7.84 -16.94 -23.85
CA LEU A 505 -6.74 -17.62 -23.19
C LEU A 505 -5.60 -16.62 -22.88
N PRO A 506 -4.78 -16.84 -21.84
CA PRO A 506 -3.75 -15.88 -21.40
C PRO A 506 -2.72 -15.46 -22.46
N TYR A 507 -2.50 -16.30 -23.47
CA TYR A 507 -1.56 -16.06 -24.56
C TYR A 507 -2.23 -15.54 -25.85
N GLN A 508 -3.53 -15.22 -25.80
CA GLN A 508 -4.30 -14.72 -26.94
C GLN A 508 -4.76 -13.29 -26.70
N ALA A 509 -4.68 -12.45 -27.73
CA ALA A 509 -5.39 -11.18 -27.74
C ALA A 509 -6.91 -11.42 -27.78
N GLY A 510 -7.68 -10.55 -27.13
CA GLY A 510 -9.14 -10.66 -27.09
C GLY A 510 -9.78 -10.57 -28.48
N ARG A 511 -10.76 -11.43 -28.75
CA ARG A 511 -11.43 -11.53 -30.07
C ARG A 511 -12.59 -10.54 -30.19
N TYR A 512 -12.30 -9.26 -30.32
CA TYR A 512 -13.31 -8.19 -30.41
C TYR A 512 -13.87 -7.96 -31.83
N TYR A 513 -13.92 -9.00 -32.68
CA TYR A 513 -14.29 -8.87 -34.09
C TYR A 513 -15.79 -8.62 -34.33
N ARG A 514 -16.67 -9.03 -33.40
CA ARG A 514 -18.13 -8.93 -33.53
C ARG A 514 -18.73 -8.29 -32.28
N ASP A 515 -19.89 -7.66 -32.44
CA ASP A 515 -20.66 -7.19 -31.29
C ASP A 515 -21.25 -8.36 -30.51
N PRO A 516 -21.37 -8.24 -29.18
CA PRO A 516 -21.89 -9.30 -28.34
C PRO A 516 -23.38 -9.50 -28.61
N THR A 517 -23.84 -10.75 -28.50
CA THR A 517 -25.26 -11.08 -28.68
C THR A 517 -26.06 -10.51 -27.51
N PRO A 518 -27.22 -9.86 -27.72
CA PRO A 518 -28.01 -9.32 -26.60
C PRO A 518 -28.39 -10.41 -25.58
N PRO A 519 -28.26 -10.15 -24.26
CA PRO A 519 -28.62 -11.11 -23.21
C PRO A 519 -30.01 -11.75 -23.37
N SER A 520 -31.03 -10.99 -23.80
CA SER A 520 -32.39 -11.46 -24.05
C SER A 520 -32.49 -12.60 -25.08
N ARG A 521 -31.51 -12.73 -25.99
CA ARG A 521 -31.44 -13.84 -26.96
C ARG A 521 -30.98 -15.15 -26.34
N HIS A 522 -30.29 -15.09 -25.20
CA HIS A 522 -29.89 -16.27 -24.43
C HIS A 522 -30.85 -16.55 -23.28
N ASN A 523 -31.38 -15.50 -22.66
CA ASN A 523 -32.36 -15.58 -21.58
C ASN A 523 -33.54 -14.64 -21.86
N PRO A 524 -34.69 -15.15 -22.35
CA PRO A 524 -35.86 -14.34 -22.69
C PRO A 524 -36.49 -13.57 -21.52
N GLU A 525 -36.15 -13.91 -20.26
CA GLU A 525 -36.62 -13.16 -19.08
C GLU A 525 -35.92 -11.81 -18.93
N VAL A 526 -34.80 -11.59 -19.65
CA VAL A 526 -34.06 -10.33 -19.61
C VAL A 526 -34.82 -9.25 -20.38
N PRO A 527 -35.21 -8.14 -19.72
CA PRO A 527 -35.91 -7.06 -20.39
C PRO A 527 -34.96 -6.28 -21.32
N ILE A 528 -35.52 -5.70 -22.38
CA ILE A 528 -34.78 -4.95 -23.41
C ILE A 528 -33.95 -3.80 -22.82
N TRP A 529 -34.44 -3.14 -21.76
CA TRP A 529 -33.67 -2.07 -21.13
C TRP A 529 -32.37 -2.58 -20.51
N LEU A 530 -32.37 -3.81 -19.97
CA LEU A 530 -31.18 -4.41 -19.37
C LEU A 530 -30.21 -4.90 -20.45
N ASP A 531 -30.70 -5.34 -21.60
CA ASP A 531 -29.84 -5.56 -22.78
C ASP A 531 -29.04 -4.29 -23.09
N HIS A 532 -29.71 -3.13 -23.17
CA HIS A 532 -29.04 -1.88 -23.48
C HIS A 532 -27.98 -1.49 -22.45
N VAL A 533 -28.28 -1.67 -21.15
CA VAL A 533 -27.33 -1.37 -20.07
C VAL A 533 -26.10 -2.27 -20.17
N VAL A 534 -26.30 -3.59 -20.27
CA VAL A 534 -25.19 -4.55 -20.33
C VAL A 534 -24.37 -4.36 -21.61
N LEU A 535 -25.02 -4.23 -22.78
CA LEU A 535 -24.34 -4.01 -24.06
C LEU A 535 -23.58 -2.68 -24.11
N LYS A 536 -24.09 -1.64 -23.44
CA LYS A 536 -23.37 -0.37 -23.27
C LYS A 536 -22.10 -0.58 -22.43
N ALA A 537 -22.21 -1.27 -21.29
CA ALA A 537 -21.06 -1.55 -20.43
C ALA A 537 -19.96 -2.36 -21.14
N VAL A 538 -20.34 -3.36 -21.95
CA VAL A 538 -19.39 -4.19 -22.70
C VAL A 538 -19.07 -3.66 -24.09
N SER A 539 -19.37 -2.40 -24.41
CA SER A 539 -19.09 -1.87 -25.74
C SER A 539 -17.60 -1.93 -26.10
N ARG A 540 -17.30 -2.31 -27.35
CA ARG A 540 -15.95 -2.34 -27.90
C ARG A 540 -15.34 -0.94 -28.02
N ASP A 541 -16.16 0.04 -28.38
CA ASP A 541 -15.75 1.45 -28.40
C ASP A 541 -15.87 2.02 -26.99
N LYS A 542 -14.73 2.38 -26.40
CA LYS A 542 -14.60 2.99 -25.08
C LYS A 542 -15.54 4.19 -24.89
N ARG A 543 -15.69 5.03 -25.92
CA ARG A 543 -16.54 6.24 -25.87
C ARG A 543 -18.03 5.96 -25.78
N GLN A 544 -18.44 4.72 -26.04
CA GLN A 544 -19.84 4.30 -25.93
C GLN A 544 -20.14 3.65 -24.58
N ARG A 545 -19.12 3.40 -23.72
CA ARG A 545 -19.33 2.84 -22.39
C ARG A 545 -19.82 3.88 -21.39
N PHE A 546 -20.13 3.42 -20.19
CA PHE A 546 -20.31 4.28 -19.04
C PHE A 546 -18.98 4.94 -18.69
N GLU A 547 -19.01 6.25 -18.49
CA GLU A 547 -17.83 7.03 -18.11
C GLU A 547 -17.52 6.87 -16.61
N THR A 548 -18.58 6.75 -15.79
CA THR A 548 -18.49 6.68 -14.32
C THR A 548 -19.41 5.60 -13.75
N ALA A 549 -19.09 5.12 -12.55
CA ALA A 549 -19.95 4.19 -11.81
C ALA A 549 -21.31 4.82 -11.51
N GLU A 550 -21.36 6.12 -11.21
CA GLU A 550 -22.60 6.85 -10.97
C GLU A 550 -23.53 6.86 -12.19
N GLU A 551 -22.97 7.02 -13.40
CA GLU A 551 -23.74 6.92 -14.64
C GLU A 551 -24.33 5.51 -14.81
N PHE A 552 -23.55 4.48 -14.49
CA PHE A 552 -24.01 3.09 -14.54
C PHE A 552 -25.13 2.86 -13.50
N SER A 553 -24.95 3.29 -12.25
CA SER A 553 -25.97 3.14 -11.19
C SER A 553 -27.29 3.77 -11.62
N LEU A 554 -27.23 5.01 -12.13
CA LEU A 554 -28.40 5.74 -12.59
C LEU A 554 -29.11 5.03 -13.74
N ALA A 555 -28.37 4.38 -14.65
CA ALA A 555 -28.94 3.61 -15.75
C ALA A 555 -29.68 2.37 -15.25
N ILE A 556 -29.13 1.67 -14.25
CA ILE A 556 -29.80 0.53 -13.60
C ILE A 556 -31.07 0.98 -12.89
N GLU A 557 -31.00 2.04 -12.08
CA GLU A 557 -32.13 2.58 -11.30
C GLU A 557 -33.27 3.09 -12.21
N ARG A 558 -32.93 3.82 -13.27
CA ARG A 558 -33.93 4.33 -14.25
C ARG A 558 -34.56 3.20 -15.05
N GLY A 559 -33.79 2.19 -15.44
CA GLY A 559 -34.30 1.03 -16.15
C GLY A 559 -35.23 0.17 -15.28
N ALA A 560 -34.89 0.00 -14.00
CA ALA A 560 -35.73 -0.72 -13.05
C ALA A 560 -37.02 0.03 -12.68
N SER A 561 -37.00 1.36 -12.63
CA SER A 561 -38.16 2.20 -12.25
C SER A 561 -39.09 2.57 -13.41
N ARG A 562 -38.64 2.45 -14.66
CA ARG A 562 -39.47 2.72 -15.84
C ARG A 562 -39.51 1.49 -16.73
N SER A 563 -40.70 0.91 -16.92
CA SER A 563 -40.99 0.06 -18.07
C SER A 563 -40.91 0.92 -19.34
N LEU A 564 -39.69 1.21 -19.81
CA LEU A 564 -39.47 2.03 -21.00
C LEU A 564 -39.76 1.18 -22.24
N SER A 565 -40.75 1.63 -23.02
CA SER A 565 -41.02 1.14 -24.36
C SER A 565 -39.74 1.14 -25.21
N ALA A 566 -39.58 0.08 -26.00
CA ALA A 566 -38.40 -0.18 -26.81
C ALA A 566 -37.97 1.04 -27.64
N LEU A 567 -36.67 1.35 -27.60
CA LEU A 567 -36.07 2.22 -28.60
C LEU A 567 -36.23 1.54 -29.98
N PRO A 568 -36.51 2.31 -31.05
CA PRO A 568 -36.65 1.76 -32.38
C PRO A 568 -35.35 1.05 -32.79
N ALA A 569 -35.48 -0.12 -33.39
CA ALA A 569 -34.34 -0.94 -33.81
C ALA A 569 -33.41 -0.14 -34.74
N THR A 570 -32.10 -0.24 -34.48
CA THR A 570 -31.07 0.32 -35.36
C THR A 570 -31.27 -0.22 -36.79
N PRO A 571 -31.38 0.64 -37.82
CA PRO A 571 -31.61 0.21 -39.20
C PRO A 571 -30.56 -0.81 -39.66
N LEU A 572 -30.97 -1.82 -40.44
CA LEU A 572 -30.11 -2.89 -40.96
C LEU A 572 -28.83 -2.37 -41.63
N ILE A 573 -28.88 -1.19 -42.25
CA ILE A 573 -27.75 -0.55 -42.93
C ILE A 573 -26.58 -0.22 -41.99
N GLN A 574 -26.86 0.00 -40.70
CA GLN A 574 -25.85 0.26 -39.67
C GLN A 574 -25.40 -1.02 -38.96
N ARG A 575 -26.25 -2.05 -38.91
CA ARG A 575 -25.98 -3.34 -38.24
C ARG A 575 -25.15 -4.31 -39.09
N ASP A 576 -25.40 -4.36 -40.39
CA ASP A 576 -24.64 -5.19 -41.32
C ASP A 576 -24.73 -4.58 -42.74
N PRO A 577 -23.81 -3.68 -43.10
CA PRO A 577 -23.81 -3.08 -44.43
C PRO A 577 -23.64 -4.14 -45.54
N VAL A 578 -23.03 -5.28 -45.25
CA VAL A 578 -22.83 -6.38 -46.21
C VAL A 578 -24.13 -7.14 -46.47
N ALA A 579 -25.00 -7.30 -45.47
CA ALA A 579 -26.33 -7.88 -45.65
C ALA A 579 -27.20 -7.07 -46.61
N LEU A 580 -27.12 -5.74 -46.57
CA LEU A 580 -27.82 -4.86 -47.50
C LEU A 580 -27.35 -5.12 -48.95
N TRP A 581 -26.04 -5.19 -49.17
CA TRP A 581 -25.48 -5.46 -50.49
C TRP A 581 -25.83 -6.86 -51.00
N LYS A 582 -25.92 -7.86 -50.11
CA LYS A 582 -26.38 -9.21 -50.46
C LYS A 582 -27.84 -9.24 -50.90
N ILE A 583 -28.70 -8.51 -50.19
CA ILE A 583 -30.13 -8.37 -50.55
C ILE A 583 -30.27 -7.63 -51.89
N ALA A 584 -29.54 -6.53 -52.08
CA ALA A 584 -29.54 -5.77 -53.32
C ALA A 584 -29.05 -6.61 -54.52
N LEU A 585 -27.99 -7.42 -54.33
CA LEU A 585 -27.49 -8.35 -55.34
C LEU A 585 -28.53 -9.42 -55.68
N ALA A 586 -29.18 -10.02 -54.67
CA ALA A 586 -30.21 -11.03 -54.87
C ALA A 586 -31.43 -10.47 -55.64
N LEU A 587 -31.88 -9.26 -55.28
CA LEU A 587 -32.95 -8.55 -56.00
C LEU A 587 -32.56 -8.23 -57.45
N SER A 588 -31.32 -7.76 -57.66
CA SER A 588 -30.79 -7.49 -59.00
C SER A 588 -30.72 -8.77 -59.85
N MET A 589 -30.26 -9.89 -59.28
CA MET A 589 -30.23 -11.18 -59.96
C MET A 589 -31.64 -11.68 -60.30
N LEU A 590 -32.60 -11.54 -59.37
CA LEU A 590 -34.00 -11.90 -59.61
C LEU A 590 -34.60 -11.06 -60.73
N PHE A 591 -34.41 -9.74 -60.69
CA PHE A 591 -34.94 -8.81 -61.70
C PHE A 591 -34.35 -9.07 -63.09
N ASN A 592 -33.03 -9.27 -63.18
CA ASN A 592 -32.37 -9.61 -64.43
C ASN A 592 -32.81 -10.98 -64.96
N GLY A 593 -32.98 -11.98 -64.09
CA GLY A 593 -33.54 -13.28 -64.47
C GLY A 593 -34.96 -13.15 -65.03
N LEU A 594 -35.78 -12.28 -64.44
CA LEU A 594 -37.14 -12.00 -64.88
C LEU A 594 -37.16 -11.26 -66.24
N LEU A 595 -36.24 -10.32 -66.46
CA LEU A 595 -36.07 -9.64 -67.75
C LEU A 595 -35.61 -10.60 -68.85
N VAL A 596 -34.66 -11.49 -68.55
CA VAL A 596 -34.20 -12.52 -69.49
C VAL A 596 -35.33 -13.48 -69.83
N TYR A 597 -36.10 -13.91 -68.82
CA TYR A 597 -37.29 -14.72 -69.04
C TYR A 597 -38.33 -13.97 -69.91
N TRP A 598 -38.54 -12.68 -69.64
CA TRP A 598 -39.45 -11.84 -70.40
C TRP A 598 -39.03 -11.70 -71.87
N LEU A 599 -37.73 -11.52 -72.11
CA LEU A 599 -37.14 -11.42 -73.46
C LEU A 599 -37.20 -12.74 -74.24
N LEU A 600 -37.08 -13.88 -73.55
CA LEU A 600 -37.02 -15.21 -74.18
C LEU A 600 -38.40 -15.85 -74.39
N PHE A 601 -39.39 -15.54 -73.56
CA PHE A 601 -40.63 -16.32 -73.48
C PHE A 601 -41.93 -15.53 -73.67
N LEU A 602 -41.91 -14.19 -73.81
CA LEU A 602 -43.10 -13.47 -74.27
C LEU A 602 -43.13 -13.31 -75.79
N PRO A 603 -44.31 -13.47 -76.42
CA PRO A 603 -44.47 -13.23 -77.85
C PRO A 603 -44.25 -11.74 -78.14
N ARG A 604 -43.47 -11.47 -79.20
CA ARG A 604 -43.13 -10.12 -79.67
C ARG A 604 -44.35 -9.33 -80.14
#